data_AF-A0A3N5SKE4-F1
#
_entry.id   AF-A0A3N5SKE4-F1
#
_cell.length_a   1.000
_cell.length_b   1.000
_cell.length_c   1.000
_cell.angle_alpha   90.00
_cell.angle_beta   90.00
_cell.angle_gamma   90.00
#
_symmetry.space_group_name_H-M   'P 1'
#
loop_
_entity.id
_entity.type
_entity.pdbx_description
1 polymer ?
#
loop_
_entity_poly.entity_id
_entity_poly.type
_entity_poly.pdbx_seq_one_letter_code
_entity_poly.pdbx_strand_id
1 'polypeptide(L)' 'QLIQNSLDAVVRRGVPQWLDLAKDNLKGVVKSLPVREDLTMPMQEQLVVELYSK' A
#
# COMPACT_ATOMS: atom_id res chain seq x y z
N GLN A 1 -4.01 20.09 -11.31
CA GLN A 1 -2.83 19.21 -11.07
C GLN A 1 -2.97 18.27 -9.85
N LEU A 2 -4.15 17.70 -9.54
CA LEU A 2 -4.29 16.89 -8.31
C LEU A 2 -3.67 15.49 -8.43
N ILE A 3 -3.84 14.83 -9.58
CA ILE A 3 -3.36 13.47 -9.80
C ILE A 3 -1.83 13.40 -9.83
N GLN A 4 -1.16 14.37 -10.46
CA GLN A 4 0.31 14.41 -10.47
C GLN A 4 0.88 14.67 -9.08
N ASN A 5 0.30 15.59 -8.31
CA ASN A 5 0.71 15.83 -6.92
C ASN A 5 0.56 14.57 -6.04
N SER A 6 -0.50 13.78 -6.27
CA SER A 6 -0.69 12.50 -5.58
C SER A 6 0.38 11.46 -5.98
N LEU A 7 0.78 11.40 -7.24
CA LEU A 7 1.86 10.49 -7.69
C LEU A 7 3.21 10.87 -7.09
N ASP A 8 3.50 12.17 -6.98
CA ASP A 8 4.71 12.67 -6.34
C ASP A 8 4.74 12.35 -4.84
N ALA A 9 3.58 12.38 -4.18
CA ALA A 9 3.45 11.98 -2.78
C ALA A 9 3.72 10.48 -2.56
N VAL A 10 3.35 9.62 -3.52
CA VAL A 10 3.63 8.17 -3.46
C VAL A 10 5.13 7.88 -3.54
N VAL A 11 5.91 8.69 -4.27
CA VAL A 11 7.39 8.55 -4.32
C VAL A 11 8.03 8.70 -2.95
N ARG A 12 7.49 9.61 -2.12
CA ARG A 12 8.01 9.86 -0.77
C ARG A 12 7.72 8.73 0.21
N ARG A 13 6.59 8.01 0.02
CA ARG A 13 6.22 6.86 0.85
C ARG A 13 6.84 5.55 0.36
N GLY A 14 7.33 5.52 -0.89
CA GLY A 14 7.78 4.31 -1.55
C GLY A 14 6.60 3.47 -2.07
N VAL A 15 6.82 2.76 -3.17
CA VAL A 15 5.85 1.79 -3.69
C VAL A 15 6.18 0.43 -3.06
N PRO A 16 5.21 -0.24 -2.41
CA PRO A 16 5.43 -1.58 -1.84
C PRO A 16 5.88 -2.58 -2.90
N GLN A 17 6.65 -3.60 -2.52
CA GLN A 17 7.21 -4.58 -3.46
C GLN A 17 6.14 -5.36 -4.26
N TRP A 18 4.96 -5.55 -3.68
CA TRP A 18 3.82 -6.23 -4.33
C TRP A 18 3.08 -5.35 -5.36
N LEU A 19 3.46 -4.07 -5.48
CA LEU A 19 2.91 -3.12 -6.45
C LEU A 19 3.99 -2.63 -7.41
N ASP A 20 3.59 -2.46 -8.67
CA ASP A 20 4.35 -1.72 -9.66
C ASP A 20 3.56 -0.47 -10.07
N LEU A 21 4.24 0.66 -10.22
CA LEU A 21 3.63 1.93 -10.57
C LEU A 21 4.36 2.55 -11.77
N ALA A 22 3.70 2.51 -12.92
CA ALA A 22 4.13 3.22 -14.12
C ALA A 22 3.55 4.64 -14.13
N LYS A 23 4.31 5.60 -13.59
CA LYS A 23 3.89 7.01 -13.47
C LYS A 23 3.59 7.67 -14.82
N ASP A 24 4.37 7.36 -15.85
CA ASP A 24 4.25 7.97 -17.18
C ASP A 24 2.90 7.65 -17.84
N ASN A 25 2.36 6.46 -17.57
CA ASN A 25 1.08 5.99 -18.11
C ASN A 25 -0.05 6.02 -17.09
N LEU A 26 0.19 6.49 -15.86
CA LEU A 26 -0.79 6.44 -14.76
C LEU A 26 -1.35 5.03 -14.51
N LYS A 27 -0.51 4.00 -14.66
CA LYS A 27 -0.90 2.59 -14.50
C LYS A 27 -0.24 1.98 -13.27
N GLY A 28 -1.01 1.22 -12.50
CA GLY A 28 -0.50 0.38 -11.41
C GLY A 28 -0.77 -1.09 -11.73
N VAL A 29 0.18 -1.98 -11.42
CA VAL A 29 0.03 -3.43 -11.58
C VAL A 29 0.27 -4.10 -10.24
N VAL A 30 -0.66 -4.98 -9.84
CA VAL A 30 -0.49 -5.84 -8.66
C VAL A 30 0.34 -7.05 -9.09
N LYS A 31 1.59 -7.12 -8.64
CA LYS A 31 2.51 -8.22 -8.97
C LYS A 31 2.24 -9.47 -8.13
N SER A 32 1.90 -9.26 -6.87
CA SER A 32 1.63 -10.32 -5.91
C SER A 32 0.62 -9.86 -4.88
N LEU A 33 0.07 -10.81 -4.12
CA LEU A 33 -0.70 -10.47 -2.94
C LEU A 33 0.26 -9.93 -1.86
N PRO A 34 -0.14 -8.87 -1.12
CA PRO A 34 0.66 -8.34 -0.03
C PRO A 34 0.85 -9.41 1.05
N VAL A 35 2.08 -9.57 1.53
CA VAL A 35 2.38 -10.38 2.70
C VAL A 35 2.46 -9.51 3.95
N ARG A 36 2.29 -10.10 5.15
CA ARG A 36 2.27 -9.36 6.41
C ARG A 36 3.55 -8.55 6.64
N GLU A 37 4.68 -9.04 6.15
CA GLU A 37 6.00 -8.44 6.24
C GLU A 37 6.13 -7.15 5.42
N ASP A 38 5.36 -7.01 4.34
CA ASP A 38 5.32 -5.80 3.51
C ASP A 38 4.51 -4.66 4.15
N LEU A 39 3.71 -4.97 5.16
CA LEU A 39 2.89 -3.99 5.88
C LEU A 39 3.74 -3.29 6.94
N THR A 40 4.30 -2.15 6.55
CA THR A 40 5.13 -1.27 7.40
C THR A 40 4.38 -0.61 8.56
N MET A 41 3.06 -0.78 8.65
CA MET A 41 2.28 -0.23 9.77
C MET A 41 2.39 -1.14 11.00
N PRO A 42 2.72 -0.59 12.18
CA PRO A 42 2.70 -1.33 13.43
C PRO A 42 1.24 -1.52 13.89
N MET A 43 0.51 -2.41 13.22
CA MET A 43 -0.86 -2.77 13.61
C MET A 43 -0.90 -4.14 14.27
N GLN A 44 -1.60 -4.22 15.40
CA GLN A 44 -1.87 -5.45 16.13
C GLN A 44 -3.22 -6.01 15.69
N GLU A 45 -3.21 -6.84 14.66
CA GLU A 45 -4.41 -7.47 14.09
C GLU A 45 -5.15 -8.33 15.12
N GLN A 46 -4.45 -8.85 16.14
CA GLN A 46 -5.05 -9.57 17.26
C GLN A 46 -6.15 -8.77 17.97
N LEU A 47 -5.95 -7.46 18.16
CA LEU A 47 -6.96 -6.58 18.79
C LEU A 47 -8.23 -6.45 17.94
N VAL A 48 -8.08 -6.44 16.61
CA VAL A 48 -9.21 -6.38 15.68
C VAL A 48 -9.98 -7.70 15.71
N VAL A 49 -9.28 -8.83 15.67
CA VAL A 49 -9.91 -10.16 15.77
C VAL A 49 -10.65 -10.31 17.09
N GLU A 50 -10.03 -9.91 18.21
CA GLU A 50 -10.63 -9.98 19.54
C GLU A 50 -11.92 -9.14 19.65
N LEU A 51 -11.95 -7.96 19.04
CA LEU A 51 -13.13 -7.08 19.04
C LEU A 51 -14.32 -7.68 18.30
N TYR A 52 -14.08 -8.31 17.16
CA TYR A 52 -15.12 -8.88 16.29
C TYR A 52 -15.45 -10.36 16.56
N SER A 53 -14.72 -11.00 17.49
CA SER A 53 -15.00 -12.37 17.93
C SER A 53 -15.99 -12.43 19.10
N LYS A 54 -16.56 -11.29 19.50
CA LYS A 54 -17.71 -11.19 20.41
C LYS A 54 -19.00 -11.05 19.60
#